data_AF-A0A964PQC8-F1
#
_entry.id   AF-A0A964PQC8-F1
#
_cell.length_a   1.000
_cell.length_b   1.000
_cell.length_c   1.000
_cell.angle_alpha   90.00
_cell.angle_beta   90.00
_cell.angle_gamma   90.00
#
_symmetry.space_group_name_H-M   'P 1'
#
loop_
_entity.id
_entity.type
_entity.pdbx_description
1 polymer ?
#
loop_
_entity_poly.entity_id
_entity_poly.type
_entity_poly.pdbx_seq_one_letter_code
_entity_poly.pdbx_strand_id
1 'polypeptide(L)'
;MNPQQLVCGLGFNRESRRISDLVPLLGYSSYGALLAERNYLFMHDRYCGLSVNDIVEIYAVLGAPLGPDAEAIDLVINRLNTLESQLEETINPILIGGYKLEIRGIYENHLASAALVSARLAQEYGPLRDVTNESMIMLETGAVSPADFLRHAGVSGDEKTHAIAQRLIPADAIEQYLAEFPRAADAAKIQSVHSP
;
A
#
# COMPACT_ATOMS: atom_id res chain seq x y z
N MET A 1 -23.22 8.90 11.55
CA MET A 1 -22.39 7.71 11.29
C MET A 1 -23.28 6.68 10.62
N ASN A 2 -22.91 6.18 9.44
CA ASN A 2 -23.70 5.14 8.78
C ASN A 2 -23.40 3.75 9.41
N PRO A 3 -24.25 2.73 9.16
CA PRO A 3 -24.06 1.40 9.73
C PRO A 3 -22.69 0.78 9.41
N GLN A 4 -22.15 1.01 8.21
CA GLN A 4 -20.86 0.47 7.78
C GLN A 4 -19.70 1.06 8.58
N GLN A 5 -19.70 2.38 8.80
CA GLN A 5 -18.73 3.07 9.67
C GLN A 5 -18.81 2.57 11.10
N LEU A 6 -20.01 2.29 11.62
CA LEU A 6 -20.17 1.72 12.96
C LEU A 6 -19.56 0.31 13.04
N VAL A 7 -19.82 -0.54 12.05
CA VAL A 7 -19.28 -1.90 11.99
C VAL A 7 -17.76 -1.89 11.90
N CYS A 8 -17.18 -1.08 11.00
CA CYS A 8 -15.73 -0.99 10.86
C CYS A 8 -15.08 -0.31 12.08
N GLY A 9 -15.65 0.78 12.57
CA GLY A 9 -15.14 1.49 13.75
C GLY A 9 -15.09 0.58 14.98
N LEU A 10 -16.14 -0.20 15.24
CA LEU A 10 -16.15 -1.13 16.38
C LEU A 10 -15.32 -2.40 16.09
N GLY A 11 -15.35 -2.89 14.86
CA GLY A 11 -14.67 -4.12 14.46
C GLY A 11 -13.14 -3.99 14.40
N PHE A 12 -12.60 -2.79 14.13
CA PHE A 12 -11.16 -2.50 14.18
C PHE A 12 -10.70 -1.93 15.53
N ASN A 13 -11.61 -1.42 16.35
CA ASN A 13 -11.27 -0.97 17.70
C ASN A 13 -10.95 -2.17 18.61
N ARG A 14 -9.69 -2.26 19.06
CA ARG A 14 -9.22 -3.35 19.93
C ARG A 14 -9.91 -3.40 21.29
N GLU A 15 -10.40 -2.26 21.78
CA GLU A 15 -11.09 -2.14 23.06
C GLU A 15 -12.53 -2.65 23.01
N SER A 16 -13.12 -2.79 21.81
CA SER A 16 -14.50 -3.25 21.64
C SER A 16 -14.72 -4.66 22.19
N ARG A 17 -13.68 -5.50 22.16
CA ARG A 17 -13.66 -6.85 22.75
C ARG A 17 -13.93 -6.87 24.26
N ARG A 18 -13.70 -5.74 24.95
CA ARG A 18 -13.89 -5.61 26.40
C ARG A 18 -15.33 -5.24 26.77
N ILE A 19 -16.16 -4.90 25.78
CA ILE A 19 -17.56 -4.50 26.00
C ILE A 19 -18.44 -5.71 25.62
N SER A 20 -18.77 -6.54 26.61
CA SER A 20 -19.49 -7.81 26.42
C SER A 20 -20.83 -7.66 25.69
N ASP A 21 -21.54 -6.55 25.93
CA ASP A 21 -22.91 -6.36 25.46
C ASP A 21 -22.96 -5.72 24.06
N LEU A 22 -21.81 -5.31 23.52
CA LEU A 22 -21.71 -4.58 22.26
C LEU A 22 -22.26 -5.39 21.07
N VAL A 23 -21.92 -6.67 21.02
CA VAL A 23 -22.26 -7.55 19.89
C VAL A 23 -23.77 -7.76 19.74
N PRO A 24 -24.52 -8.14 20.80
CA PRO A 24 -25.98 -8.21 20.74
C PRO A 24 -26.64 -6.87 20.45
N LEU A 25 -26.12 -5.75 20.98
CA LEU A 25 -26.67 -4.42 20.75
C LEU A 25 -26.61 -3.98 19.28
N LEU A 26 -25.61 -4.46 18.54
CA LEU A 26 -25.46 -4.24 17.10
C LEU A 26 -26.26 -5.24 16.25
N GLY A 27 -26.94 -6.21 16.87
CA GLY A 27 -27.71 -7.24 16.18
C GLY A 27 -26.89 -8.42 15.63
N TYR A 28 -25.63 -8.58 16.04
CA TYR A 28 -24.81 -9.73 15.65
C TYR A 28 -24.95 -10.89 16.63
N SER A 29 -24.91 -12.11 16.12
CA SER A 29 -25.00 -13.34 16.92
C SER A 29 -23.73 -13.65 17.71
N SER A 30 -22.58 -13.11 17.28
CA SER A 30 -21.28 -13.33 17.90
C SER A 30 -20.28 -12.26 17.47
N TYR A 31 -19.19 -12.11 18.22
CA TYR A 31 -18.10 -11.22 17.81
C TYR A 31 -17.49 -11.65 16.47
N GLY A 32 -17.41 -12.96 16.21
CA GLY A 32 -16.99 -13.49 14.91
C GLY A 32 -17.89 -13.04 13.75
N ALA A 33 -19.21 -12.98 13.96
CA ALA A 33 -20.13 -12.46 12.94
C ALA A 33 -19.92 -10.97 12.66
N LEU A 34 -19.65 -10.17 13.71
CA LEU A 34 -19.27 -8.76 13.54
C LEU A 34 -17.95 -8.62 12.75
N LEU A 35 -16.95 -9.44 13.05
CA LEU A 35 -15.67 -9.41 12.34
C LEU A 35 -15.81 -9.85 10.87
N ALA A 36 -16.67 -10.83 10.59
CA ALA A 36 -16.94 -11.26 9.23
C ALA A 36 -17.58 -10.14 8.40
N GLU A 37 -18.57 -9.44 8.96
CA GLU A 37 -19.18 -8.29 8.29
C GLU A 37 -18.18 -7.14 8.12
N ARG A 38 -17.39 -6.83 9.15
CA ARG A 38 -16.28 -5.86 9.06
C ARG A 38 -15.34 -6.20 7.91
N ASN A 39 -14.91 -7.45 7.80
CA ASN A 39 -13.99 -7.89 6.75
C ASN A 39 -14.63 -7.71 5.37
N TYR A 40 -15.89 -8.13 5.23
CA TYR A 40 -16.63 -7.98 3.99
C TYR A 40 -16.73 -6.51 3.56
N LEU A 41 -17.16 -5.63 4.47
CA LEU A 41 -17.24 -4.19 4.21
C LEU A 41 -15.88 -3.60 3.90
N PHE A 42 -14.85 -3.95 4.66
CA PHE A 42 -13.50 -3.43 4.43
C PHE A 42 -12.92 -3.90 3.09
N MET A 43 -13.21 -5.12 2.63
CA MET A 43 -12.67 -5.59 1.34
C MET A 43 -13.48 -5.05 0.15
N HIS A 44 -14.81 -4.90 0.29
CA HIS A 44 -15.71 -4.67 -0.84
C HIS A 44 -16.39 -3.29 -0.87
N ASP A 45 -16.37 -2.50 0.21
CA ASP A 45 -16.87 -1.13 0.20
C ASP A 45 -15.87 -0.19 -0.49
N ARG A 46 -16.35 0.47 -1.53
CA ARG A 46 -15.55 1.27 -2.46
C ARG A 46 -15.86 2.74 -2.32
N TYR A 47 -15.79 3.19 -1.07
CA TYR A 47 -16.14 4.54 -0.71
C TYR A 47 -17.62 4.89 -0.84
N CYS A 48 -18.48 3.87 -0.74
CA CYS A 48 -19.93 4.04 -0.69
C CYS A 48 -20.39 4.27 0.76
N GLY A 49 -19.92 3.43 1.67
CA GLY A 49 -20.15 3.51 3.11
C GLY A 49 -18.94 4.02 3.90
N LEU A 50 -17.71 3.75 3.45
CA LEU A 50 -16.48 4.13 4.15
C LEU A 50 -15.67 5.11 3.31
N SER A 51 -15.54 6.36 3.73
CA SER A 51 -14.72 7.32 2.98
C SER A 51 -13.27 6.85 2.87
N VAL A 52 -12.51 7.31 1.87
CA VAL A 52 -11.07 6.97 1.77
C VAL A 52 -10.30 7.38 3.04
N ASN A 53 -10.71 8.46 3.71
CA ASN A 53 -10.11 8.87 4.97
C ASN A 53 -10.41 7.85 6.08
N ASP A 54 -11.64 7.32 6.14
CA ASP A 54 -12.01 6.26 7.08
C ASP A 54 -11.10 5.03 6.89
N ILE A 55 -10.78 4.69 5.63
CA ILE A 55 -9.90 3.58 5.29
C ILE A 55 -8.45 3.86 5.70
N VAL A 56 -7.92 5.06 5.46
CA VAL A 56 -6.57 5.44 5.89
C VAL A 56 -6.45 5.44 7.42
N GLU A 57 -7.49 5.86 8.14
CA GLU A 57 -7.55 5.74 9.60
C GLU A 57 -7.53 4.28 10.06
N ILE A 58 -8.25 3.39 9.36
CA ILE A 58 -8.20 1.95 9.62
C ILE A 58 -6.77 1.41 9.42
N TYR A 59 -6.06 1.82 8.36
CA TYR A 59 -4.67 1.42 8.16
C TYR A 59 -3.76 1.84 9.33
N ALA A 60 -3.95 3.04 9.87
CA ALA A 60 -3.21 3.49 11.05
C ALA A 60 -3.48 2.62 12.29
N VAL A 61 -4.72 2.15 12.47
CA VAL A 61 -5.08 1.23 13.56
C VAL A 61 -4.47 -0.16 13.35
N LEU A 62 -4.39 -0.63 12.10
CA LEU A 62 -3.78 -1.92 11.76
C LEU A 62 -2.26 -1.91 11.93
N GLY A 63 -1.59 -0.80 11.58
CA GLY A 63 -0.13 -0.64 11.66
C GLY A 63 0.43 -0.34 13.05
N ALA A 64 -0.37 -0.51 14.12
CA ALA A 64 -0.02 -0.16 15.49
C ALA A 64 1.34 -0.72 15.97
N PRO A 65 1.96 -0.20 17.05
CA PRO A 65 3.41 -0.30 17.35
C PRO A 65 4.07 -1.68 17.42
N LEU A 66 3.29 -2.77 17.49
CA LEU A 66 3.79 -4.14 17.46
C LEU A 66 3.86 -4.71 16.04
N GLY A 67 3.51 -3.91 15.03
CA GLY A 67 3.29 -4.33 13.66
C GLY A 67 1.90 -4.94 13.45
N PRO A 68 1.46 -5.05 12.18
CA PRO A 68 0.25 -5.78 11.84
C PRO A 68 0.43 -7.28 12.08
N ASP A 69 -0.65 -7.97 12.45
CA ASP A 69 -0.68 -9.42 12.42
C ASP A 69 -0.96 -9.94 10.98
N ALA A 70 -0.80 -11.25 10.78
CA ALA A 70 -1.01 -11.87 9.46
C ALA A 70 -2.44 -11.64 8.93
N GLU A 71 -3.45 -11.67 9.81
CA GLU A 71 -4.84 -11.42 9.42
C GLU A 71 -5.03 -10.00 8.88
N ALA A 72 -4.40 -9.00 9.51
CA ALA A 72 -4.44 -7.61 9.04
C ALA A 72 -3.78 -7.46 7.66
N ILE A 73 -2.63 -8.11 7.44
CA ILE A 73 -1.94 -8.10 6.14
C ILE A 73 -2.81 -8.73 5.06
N ASP A 74 -3.41 -9.89 5.34
CA ASP A 74 -4.29 -10.58 4.38
C ASP A 74 -5.52 -9.72 4.02
N LEU A 75 -6.10 -9.01 5.00
CA LEU A 75 -7.21 -8.09 4.74
C LEU A 75 -6.83 -6.93 3.82
N VAL A 76 -5.65 -6.34 4.03
CA VAL A 76 -5.13 -5.25 3.19
C VAL A 76 -4.89 -5.75 1.76
N ILE A 77 -4.27 -6.92 1.60
CA ILE A 77 -4.00 -7.51 0.28
C ILE A 77 -5.31 -7.80 -0.46
N ASN A 78 -6.30 -8.39 0.20
CA ASN A 78 -7.60 -8.67 -0.42
C ASN A 78 -8.34 -7.40 -0.85
N ARG A 79 -8.23 -6.32 -0.07
CA ARG A 79 -8.77 -5.01 -0.44
C ARG A 79 -8.05 -4.43 -1.67
N LEU A 80 -6.72 -4.47 -1.70
CA LEU A 80 -5.94 -4.02 -2.85
C LEU A 80 -6.34 -4.76 -4.12
N ASN A 81 -6.41 -6.10 -4.08
CA ASN A 81 -6.82 -6.91 -5.22
C ASN A 81 -8.22 -6.51 -5.72
N THR A 82 -9.16 -6.24 -4.81
CA THR A 82 -10.51 -5.82 -5.16
C THR A 82 -10.53 -4.44 -5.85
N LEU A 83 -9.74 -3.49 -5.37
CA LEU A 83 -9.61 -2.16 -5.99
C LEU A 83 -8.96 -2.25 -7.37
N GLU A 84 -7.90 -3.05 -7.49
CA GLU A 84 -7.11 -3.20 -8.71
C GLU A 84 -7.90 -3.88 -9.82
N SER A 85 -8.62 -4.97 -9.54
CA SER A 85 -9.50 -5.61 -10.52
C SER A 85 -10.52 -4.66 -11.12
N GLN A 86 -10.94 -3.63 -10.38
CA GLN A 86 -11.93 -2.67 -10.87
C GLN A 86 -11.33 -1.48 -11.58
N LEU A 87 -10.11 -1.10 -11.24
CA LEU A 87 -9.34 -0.14 -12.02
C LEU A 87 -9.07 -0.68 -13.43
N GLU A 88 -8.89 -2.00 -13.56
CA GLU A 88 -8.80 -2.68 -14.86
C GLU A 88 -10.13 -2.62 -15.64
N GLU A 89 -11.26 -2.76 -14.96
CA GLU A 89 -12.60 -2.73 -15.58
C GLU A 89 -13.09 -1.32 -15.93
N THR A 90 -12.68 -0.29 -15.18
CA THR A 90 -13.21 1.07 -15.32
C THR A 90 -12.18 2.15 -14.99
N ILE A 91 -11.99 3.10 -15.90
CA ILE A 91 -11.21 4.31 -15.65
C ILE A 91 -12.07 5.33 -14.89
N ASN A 92 -12.14 5.18 -13.56
CA ASN A 92 -12.85 6.11 -12.68
C ASN A 92 -11.84 6.98 -11.89
N PRO A 93 -11.76 8.31 -12.16
CA PRO A 93 -10.81 9.19 -11.48
C PRO A 93 -10.95 9.24 -9.96
N ILE A 94 -12.17 9.06 -9.43
CA ILE A 94 -12.42 9.03 -7.98
C ILE A 94 -11.81 7.77 -7.38
N LEU A 95 -12.01 6.62 -8.04
CA LEU A 95 -11.45 5.34 -7.61
C LEU A 95 -9.91 5.37 -7.68
N ILE A 96 -9.35 5.93 -8.76
CA ILE A 96 -7.90 6.13 -8.91
C ILE A 96 -7.37 7.02 -7.78
N GLY A 97 -8.03 8.15 -7.50
CA GLY A 97 -7.64 9.05 -6.41
C GLY A 97 -7.65 8.36 -5.04
N GLY A 98 -8.69 7.57 -4.76
CA GLY A 98 -8.78 6.78 -3.55
C GLY A 98 -7.66 5.73 -3.43
N TYR A 99 -7.44 4.97 -4.51
CA TYR A 99 -6.39 3.96 -4.58
C TYR A 99 -4.99 4.54 -4.31
N LYS A 100 -4.67 5.72 -4.86
CA LYS A 100 -3.41 6.42 -4.56
C LYS A 100 -3.22 6.70 -3.07
N LEU A 101 -4.28 7.17 -2.40
CA LEU A 101 -4.24 7.46 -0.97
C LEU A 101 -4.10 6.19 -0.14
N GLU A 102 -4.75 5.10 -0.56
CA GLU A 102 -4.64 3.81 0.13
C GLU A 102 -3.25 3.20 0.00
N ILE A 103 -2.65 3.19 -1.20
CA ILE A 103 -1.28 2.73 -1.40
C ILE A 103 -0.34 3.51 -0.46
N ARG A 104 -0.45 4.84 -0.42
CA ARG A 104 0.35 5.66 0.49
C ARG A 104 0.13 5.28 1.96
N GLY A 105 -1.13 5.13 2.37
CA GLY A 105 -1.49 4.72 3.73
C GLY A 105 -0.94 3.34 4.12
N ILE A 106 -0.88 2.39 3.19
CA ILE A 106 -0.31 1.05 3.44
C ILE A 106 1.19 1.13 3.75
N TYR A 107 1.94 1.92 2.98
CA TYR A 107 3.38 2.08 3.19
C TYR A 107 3.71 2.93 4.41
N GLU A 108 3.01 4.06 4.61
CA GLU A 108 3.21 4.94 5.77
C GLU A 108 2.90 4.26 7.11
N ASN A 109 2.00 3.28 7.11
CA ASN A 109 1.65 2.50 8.31
C ASN A 109 2.37 1.15 8.38
N HIS A 110 3.40 0.93 7.56
CA HIS A 110 4.22 -0.28 7.53
C HIS A 110 3.40 -1.59 7.41
N LEU A 111 2.30 -1.53 6.64
CA LEU A 111 1.44 -2.68 6.36
C LEU A 111 1.97 -3.54 5.20
N ALA A 112 2.89 -2.99 4.41
CA ALA A 112 3.55 -3.73 3.34
C ALA A 112 4.65 -4.65 3.88
N SER A 113 4.42 -5.96 3.83
CA SER A 113 5.45 -6.95 4.11
C SER A 113 6.55 -6.96 3.04
N ALA A 114 7.73 -7.48 3.36
CA ALA A 114 8.81 -7.62 2.37
C ALA A 114 8.37 -8.48 1.14
N ALA A 115 7.53 -9.48 1.36
CA ALA A 115 6.96 -10.30 0.29
C ALA A 115 6.03 -9.47 -0.62
N LEU A 116 5.19 -8.61 -0.02
CA LEU A 116 4.35 -7.69 -0.79
C LEU A 116 5.20 -6.70 -1.59
N VAL A 117 6.20 -6.07 -0.97
CA VAL A 117 7.12 -5.14 -1.67
C VAL A 117 7.77 -5.82 -2.87
N SER A 118 8.32 -7.03 -2.69
CA SER A 118 8.94 -7.77 -3.77
C SER A 118 7.97 -8.09 -4.91
N ALA A 119 6.73 -8.48 -4.59
CA ALA A 119 5.70 -8.72 -5.60
C ALA A 119 5.36 -7.43 -6.34
N ARG A 120 5.16 -6.33 -5.62
CA ARG A 120 4.79 -5.01 -6.18
C ARG A 120 5.89 -4.41 -7.06
N LEU A 121 7.16 -4.75 -6.87
CA LEU A 121 8.26 -4.33 -7.75
C LEU A 121 8.37 -5.17 -9.04
N ALA A 122 7.60 -6.25 -9.19
CA ALA A 122 7.57 -7.04 -10.41
C ALA A 122 7.03 -6.22 -11.61
N GLN A 123 7.48 -6.56 -12.82
CA GLN A 123 7.14 -5.79 -14.02
C GLN A 123 5.63 -5.71 -14.29
N GLU A 124 4.87 -6.74 -13.89
CA GLU A 124 3.41 -6.81 -14.05
C GLU A 124 2.65 -5.68 -13.34
N TYR A 125 3.19 -5.17 -12.23
CA TYR A 125 2.59 -4.05 -11.49
C TYR A 125 3.03 -2.67 -11.98
N GLY A 126 3.92 -2.59 -12.99
CA GLY A 126 4.45 -1.33 -13.52
C GLY A 126 3.35 -0.28 -13.82
N PRO A 127 2.28 -0.62 -14.55
CA PRO A 127 1.19 0.33 -14.82
C PRO A 127 0.50 0.87 -13.57
N LEU A 128 0.27 0.03 -12.55
CA LEU A 128 -0.34 0.43 -11.29
C LEU A 128 0.61 1.30 -10.45
N ARG A 129 1.91 0.97 -10.46
CA ARG A 129 2.95 1.79 -9.81
C ARG A 129 3.06 3.16 -10.45
N ASP A 130 3.00 3.27 -11.77
CA ASP A 130 3.04 4.54 -12.49
C ASP A 130 1.84 5.43 -12.13
N VAL A 131 0.65 4.84 -12.01
CA VAL A 131 -0.56 5.56 -11.59
C VAL A 131 -0.38 6.13 -10.18
N THR A 132 0.23 5.38 -9.27
CA THR A 132 0.27 5.69 -7.84
C THR A 132 1.55 6.35 -7.35
N ASN A 133 2.59 6.35 -8.19
CA ASN A 133 3.95 6.68 -7.79
C ASN A 133 4.48 5.79 -6.66
N GLU A 134 4.01 4.54 -6.59
CA GLU A 134 4.26 3.61 -5.48
C GLU A 134 5.74 3.33 -5.26
N SER A 135 6.52 3.19 -6.33
CA SER A 135 7.99 3.03 -6.26
C SER A 135 8.67 4.14 -5.46
N MET A 136 8.20 5.39 -5.57
CA MET A 136 8.74 6.50 -4.79
C MET A 136 8.29 6.42 -3.34
N ILE A 137 7.02 6.08 -3.10
CA ILE A 137 6.46 5.90 -1.75
C ILE A 137 7.24 4.79 -1.01
N MET A 138 7.58 3.69 -1.68
CA MET A 138 8.38 2.61 -1.10
C MET A 138 9.77 3.11 -0.65
N LEU A 139 10.40 4.00 -1.42
CA LEU A 139 11.69 4.58 -1.06
C LEU A 139 11.57 5.60 0.07
N GLU A 140 10.56 6.50 0.01
CA GLU A 140 10.28 7.51 1.04
C GLU A 140 10.02 6.89 2.41
N THR A 141 9.29 5.77 2.44
CA THR A 141 8.92 5.06 3.67
C THR A 141 9.96 4.04 4.11
N GLY A 142 11.02 3.83 3.33
CA GLY A 142 12.06 2.83 3.60
C GLY A 142 11.61 1.38 3.43
N ALA A 143 10.49 1.14 2.74
CA ALA A 143 9.98 -0.21 2.46
C ALA A 143 10.88 -0.99 1.49
N VAL A 144 11.62 -0.28 0.63
CA VAL A 144 12.70 -0.83 -0.21
C VAL A 144 13.96 0.01 -0.02
N SER A 145 15.12 -0.64 0.05
CA SER A 145 16.38 0.09 0.08
C SER A 145 16.69 0.68 -1.30
N PRO A 146 17.38 1.84 -1.39
CA PRO A 146 17.81 2.38 -2.69
C PRO A 146 18.65 1.39 -3.51
N ALA A 147 19.45 0.59 -2.81
CA ALA A 147 20.34 -0.39 -3.42
C ALA A 147 19.55 -1.58 -4.02
N ASP A 148 18.51 -2.06 -3.35
CA ASP A 148 17.64 -3.12 -3.86
C ASP A 148 16.76 -2.60 -5.00
N PHE A 149 16.24 -1.37 -4.86
CA PHE A 149 15.44 -0.71 -5.89
C PHE A 149 16.19 -0.57 -7.23
N LEU A 150 17.45 -0.11 -7.20
CA LEU A 150 18.28 0.02 -8.40
C LEU A 150 18.57 -1.33 -9.07
N ARG A 151 18.73 -2.40 -8.27
CA ARG A 151 19.03 -3.74 -8.79
C ARG A 151 17.80 -4.51 -9.25
N HIS A 152 16.60 -4.09 -8.83
CA HIS A 152 15.38 -4.84 -9.14
C HIS A 152 15.06 -4.80 -10.63
N ALA A 153 14.97 -5.99 -11.26
CA ALA A 153 14.78 -6.11 -12.71
C ALA A 153 13.40 -5.63 -13.20
N GLY A 154 12.39 -5.65 -12.33
CA GLY A 154 11.04 -5.17 -12.64
C GLY A 154 10.86 -3.65 -12.55
N VAL A 155 11.87 -2.92 -12.07
CA VAL A 155 11.87 -1.45 -12.00
C VAL A 155 12.49 -0.88 -13.26
N SER A 156 11.75 -0.04 -13.96
CA SER A 156 12.19 0.56 -15.22
C SER A 156 13.30 1.60 -15.02
N GLY A 157 14.07 1.87 -16.07
CA GLY A 157 15.05 2.96 -16.06
C GLY A 157 14.41 4.32 -15.81
N ASP A 158 13.15 4.51 -16.23
CA ASP A 158 12.37 5.73 -16.04
C ASP A 158 12.05 5.94 -14.55
N GLU A 159 11.54 4.90 -13.88
CA GLU A 159 11.32 4.89 -12.42
C GLU A 159 12.62 5.18 -11.66
N LYS A 160 13.75 4.58 -12.06
CA LYS A 160 15.07 4.85 -11.44
C LYS A 160 15.49 6.30 -11.62
N THR A 161 15.40 6.84 -12.83
CA THR A 161 15.73 8.25 -13.07
C THR A 161 14.81 9.21 -12.32
N HIS A 162 13.54 8.85 -12.16
CA HIS A 162 12.59 9.64 -11.39
C HIS A 162 12.98 9.68 -9.90
N ALA A 163 13.32 8.52 -9.31
CA ALA A 163 13.79 8.44 -7.93
C ALA A 163 15.05 9.27 -7.67
N ILE A 164 15.99 9.25 -8.62
CA ILE A 164 17.23 10.04 -8.54
C ILE A 164 16.92 11.53 -8.62
N ALA A 165 16.06 11.95 -9.56
CA ALA A 165 15.65 13.35 -9.70
C ALA A 165 14.95 13.88 -8.44
N GLN A 166 14.21 13.02 -7.73
CA GLN A 166 13.58 13.33 -6.46
C GLN A 166 14.52 13.24 -5.24
N ARG A 167 15.79 12.86 -5.43
CA ARG A 167 16.80 12.68 -4.37
C ARG A 167 16.43 11.60 -3.34
N LEU A 168 15.65 10.60 -3.75
CA LEU A 168 15.29 9.45 -2.92
C LEU A 168 16.40 8.38 -2.90
N ILE A 169 17.36 8.48 -3.83
CA ILE A 169 18.51 7.59 -3.94
C ILE A 169 19.78 8.40 -3.65
N PRO A 170 20.58 8.00 -2.66
CA PRO A 170 21.81 8.70 -2.32
C PRO A 170 22.89 8.44 -3.39
N ALA A 171 23.81 9.40 -3.56
CA ALA A 171 24.80 9.39 -4.63
C ALA A 171 25.73 8.16 -4.60
N ASP A 172 26.13 7.72 -3.41
CA ASP A 172 26.95 6.53 -3.19
C ASP A 172 26.28 5.25 -3.71
N ALA A 173 24.96 5.10 -3.52
CA ALA A 173 24.20 3.97 -4.05
C ALA A 173 24.16 3.98 -5.58
N ILE A 174 24.08 5.17 -6.19
CA ILE A 174 24.10 5.33 -7.66
C ILE A 174 25.48 4.94 -8.21
N GLU A 175 26.54 5.49 -7.61
CA GLU A 175 27.93 5.21 -8.00
C GLU A 175 28.25 3.72 -7.88
N GLN A 176 27.85 3.09 -6.76
CA GLN A 176 28.03 1.66 -6.55
C GLN A 176 27.29 0.85 -7.63
N TYR A 177 26.04 1.21 -7.94
CA TYR A 177 25.25 0.53 -8.96
C TYR A 177 25.89 0.64 -10.35
N LEU A 178 26.36 1.83 -10.74
CA LEU A 178 26.99 2.05 -12.04
C LEU A 178 28.35 1.34 -12.16
N ALA A 179 29.10 1.23 -11.06
CA ALA A 179 30.34 0.47 -11.01
C ALA A 179 30.10 -1.04 -11.14
N GLU A 180 29.04 -1.56 -10.51
CA GLU A 180 28.67 -2.98 -10.54
C GLU A 180 28.01 -3.38 -11.88
N PHE A 181 27.20 -2.49 -12.46
CA PHE A 181 26.42 -2.75 -13.68
C PHE A 181 26.66 -1.70 -14.80
N PRO A 182 27.91 -1.52 -15.27
CA PRO A 182 28.26 -0.48 -16.25
C PRO A 182 27.63 -0.66 -17.63
N ARG A 183 27.03 -1.83 -17.91
CA ARG A 183 26.38 -2.18 -19.18
C ARG A 183 24.87 -2.38 -19.04
N ALA A 184 24.29 -2.02 -17.89
CA ALA A 184 22.83 -2.07 -17.75
C ALA A 184 22.18 -1.14 -18.78
N ALA A 185 21.02 -1.53 -19.31
CA ALA A 185 20.34 -0.79 -20.38
C ALA A 185 19.96 0.65 -19.96
N ASP A 186 19.79 0.87 -18.66
CA ASP A 186 19.46 2.13 -18.01
C ASP A 186 20.68 2.90 -17.48
N ALA A 187 21.89 2.31 -17.49
CA ALA A 187 23.09 2.94 -16.92
C ALA A 187 23.40 4.31 -17.55
N ALA A 188 23.31 4.43 -18.88
CA ALA A 188 23.52 5.69 -19.58
C ALA A 188 22.48 6.76 -19.20
N LYS A 189 21.23 6.33 -18.97
CA LYS A 189 20.13 7.23 -18.58
C LYS A 189 20.26 7.67 -17.12
N ILE A 190 20.71 6.78 -16.24
CA ILE A 190 21.01 7.08 -14.84
C ILE A 190 22.18 8.06 -14.73
N GLN A 191 23.25 7.83 -15.49
CA GLN A 191 24.43 8.69 -15.49
C GLN A 191 24.11 10.15 -15.88
N SER A 192 23.23 10.36 -16.87
CA SER A 192 22.89 11.70 -17.33
C SER A 192 22.11 12.52 -16.31
N VAL A 193 21.35 11.87 -15.42
CA VAL A 193 20.58 12.54 -14.35
C VAL A 193 21.41 12.71 -13.08
N HIS A 194 22.40 11.83 -12.86
CA HIS A 194 23.28 11.88 -11.69
C HIS A 194 24.38 12.96 -11.78
N SER A 195 24.86 13.28 -12.99
CA SER A 195 25.97 14.23 -13.23
C SER A 195 25.52 15.56 -13.88
N PRO A 196 24.59 16.34 -13.30
CA PRO A 196 24.17 17.62 -13.85
C PRO A 196 25.27 18.69 -13.78
#